data_AF-A0A067KX92-F1
#
_entry.id   AF-A0A067KX92-F1
#
_cell.length_a   1.000
_cell.length_b   1.000
_cell.length_c   1.000
_cell.angle_alpha   90.00
_cell.angle_beta   90.00
_cell.angle_gamma   90.00
#
_symmetry.space_group_name_H-M   'P 1'
#
loop_
_entity.id
_entity.type
_entity.pdbx_description
1 polymer ?
#
loop_
_entity_poly.entity_id
_entity_poly.type
_entity_poly.pdbx_seq_one_letter_code
_entity_poly.pdbx_strand_id
1 'polypeptide(L)'
;MALALSYFHFRTHCSFSSAFSSPTIRPAVILPGLGNNTADYQKLEVTLKEYGVPTVVAKVSRFDWFRNAAGLVDPNYWRGTLQPRPVLDWYMKRIQEAVNEAKELAQGGTLSLIGHSAGGWLARVYMEEFGLSDISLLLTLGTPHLPPPKGVPGVIDQTRGLLYYVEEHCAKAVYNPQLKYVCIAGRYIQGARFFGKANAEVSTAVPDQPTGEAVLVNDRSNSTSNFRARFVGQGYKQVCGQADVWGDGVVPEVSAHLEGALNISLDGVYHSPVGSDDEQRPWYGSPAIVEKWIHHLLN
;
A
#
# COMPACT_ATOMS: atom_id res chain seq x y z
N MET A 1 47.22 42.67 62.89
CA MET A 1 47.31 41.39 62.16
C MET A 1 46.50 40.37 62.97
N ALA A 2 45.50 39.65 62.48
CA ALA A 2 44.92 39.44 61.14
C ALA A 2 43.40 39.24 61.37
N LEU A 3 42.54 40.08 60.77
CA LEU A 3 41.86 39.93 59.48
C LEU A 3 40.84 38.77 59.43
N ALA A 4 39.58 39.18 59.39
CA ALA A 4 38.39 38.38 59.12
C ALA A 4 38.40 37.83 57.69
N LEU A 5 37.87 36.62 57.50
CA LEU A 5 37.59 36.04 56.18
C LEU A 5 36.11 35.68 56.09
N SER A 6 35.41 36.50 55.31
CA SER A 6 34.10 36.28 54.72
C SER A 6 34.15 35.12 53.71
N TYR A 7 33.23 34.16 53.84
CA TYR A 7 33.02 33.14 52.81
C TYR A 7 31.79 33.44 51.96
N PHE A 8 32.04 33.43 50.66
CA PHE A 8 31.16 33.79 49.55
C PHE A 8 29.98 32.83 49.39
N HIS A 9 28.80 33.37 49.10
CA HIS A 9 27.65 32.64 48.58
C HIS A 9 27.94 32.15 47.15
N PHE A 10 28.06 30.84 46.96
CA PHE A 10 27.99 30.23 45.63
C PHE A 10 26.52 30.12 45.21
N ARG A 11 26.09 30.94 44.25
CA ARG A 11 24.86 30.69 43.48
C ARG A 11 25.15 29.60 42.45
N THR A 12 24.67 28.38 42.70
CA THR A 12 24.55 27.34 41.70
C THR A 12 23.39 27.69 40.77
N HIS A 13 23.67 28.31 39.62
CA HIS A 13 22.73 28.33 38.50
C HIS A 13 22.76 26.97 37.81
N CYS A 14 21.96 26.02 38.31
CA CYS A 14 21.58 24.83 37.55
C CYS A 14 20.54 25.24 36.50
N SER A 15 21.01 25.66 35.32
CA SER A 15 20.15 25.74 34.15
C SER A 15 19.94 24.33 33.60
N PHE A 16 18.96 23.61 34.15
CA PHE A 16 18.36 22.49 33.43
C PHE A 16 17.53 23.06 32.28
N SER A 17 18.17 23.36 31.16
CA SER A 17 17.45 23.35 29.89
C SER A 17 17.10 21.90 29.60
N SER A 18 15.92 21.46 30.04
CA SER A 18 15.27 20.35 29.36
C SER A 18 14.96 20.86 27.96
N ALA A 19 15.86 20.62 27.01
CA ALA A 19 15.54 20.70 25.61
C ALA A 19 14.49 19.60 25.38
N PHE A 20 13.22 19.95 25.58
CA PHE A 20 12.14 19.26 24.91
C PHE A 20 12.42 19.48 23.42
N SER A 21 13.15 18.53 22.82
CA SER A 21 13.16 18.37 21.39
C SER A 21 11.69 18.29 20.99
N SER A 22 11.19 19.30 20.31
CA SER A 22 9.94 19.16 19.57
C SER A 22 10.03 17.84 18.80
N PRO A 23 8.99 16.98 18.82
CA PRO A 23 9.03 15.74 18.07
C PRO A 23 9.38 16.10 16.62
N THR A 24 10.52 15.61 16.14
CA THR A 24 10.96 15.84 14.78
C THR A 24 10.03 15.02 13.90
N ILE A 25 9.09 15.72 13.25
CA ILE A 25 8.14 15.07 12.33
C ILE A 25 8.97 14.41 11.23
N ARG A 26 8.83 13.09 11.10
CA ARG A 26 9.54 12.31 10.09
C ARG A 26 9.00 12.65 8.70
N PRO A 27 9.83 13.13 7.76
CA PRO A 27 9.39 13.27 6.38
C PRO A 27 8.93 11.92 5.81
N ALA A 28 7.93 11.95 4.96
CA ALA A 28 7.36 10.76 4.33
C ALA A 28 7.67 10.71 2.82
N VAL A 29 8.23 9.60 2.36
CA VAL A 29 8.47 9.33 0.94
C VAL A 29 7.34 8.47 0.40
N ILE A 30 6.56 9.01 -0.54
CA ILE A 30 5.45 8.28 -1.17
C ILE A 30 5.96 7.54 -2.41
N LEU A 31 5.71 6.24 -2.46
CA LEU A 31 6.13 5.33 -3.52
C LEU A 31 4.92 4.88 -4.35
N PRO A 32 4.77 5.40 -5.60
CA PRO A 32 3.64 5.09 -6.46
C PRO A 32 3.51 3.62 -6.85
N GLY A 33 2.26 3.14 -6.89
CA GLY A 33 1.88 1.83 -7.42
C GLY A 33 1.95 1.73 -8.95
N LEU A 34 1.98 0.49 -9.44
CA LEU A 34 2.02 0.16 -10.87
C LEU A 34 0.89 0.86 -11.63
N GLY A 35 1.23 1.58 -12.70
CA GLY A 35 0.27 2.29 -13.55
C GLY A 35 -0.12 3.69 -13.07
N ASN A 36 0.31 4.11 -11.87
CA ASN A 36 0.15 5.49 -11.40
C ASN A 36 1.33 6.39 -11.82
N ASN A 37 1.12 7.71 -11.79
CA ASN A 37 2.21 8.68 -11.83
C ASN A 37 2.28 9.51 -10.55
N THR A 38 3.31 10.34 -10.43
CA THR A 38 3.52 11.25 -9.28
C THR A 38 2.32 12.17 -9.03
N ALA A 39 1.71 12.72 -10.08
CA ALA A 39 0.59 13.66 -9.95
C ALA A 39 -0.67 13.03 -9.34
N ASP A 40 -0.86 11.72 -9.47
CA ASP A 40 -1.99 11.01 -8.87
C ASP A 40 -1.99 11.11 -7.33
N TYR A 41 -0.85 11.42 -6.68
CA TYR A 41 -0.70 11.51 -5.23
C TYR A 41 -0.72 12.94 -4.69
N GLN A 42 -0.93 13.95 -5.54
CA GLN A 42 -0.88 15.36 -5.13
C GLN A 42 -1.87 15.69 -4.02
N LYS A 43 -3.09 15.13 -4.07
CA LYS A 43 -4.08 15.31 -2.99
C LYS A 43 -3.58 14.75 -1.66
N LEU A 44 -2.97 13.56 -1.68
CA LEU A 44 -2.42 12.95 -0.47
C LEU A 44 -1.28 13.80 0.11
N GLU A 45 -0.39 14.32 -0.73
CA GLU A 45 0.65 15.26 -0.32
C GLU A 45 0.07 16.52 0.36
N VAL A 46 -0.98 17.11 -0.21
CA VAL A 46 -1.66 18.26 0.40
C VAL A 46 -2.23 17.89 1.77
N THR A 47 -2.94 16.77 1.87
CA THR A 47 -3.52 16.31 3.15
C THR A 47 -2.43 16.04 4.19
N LEU A 48 -1.34 15.35 3.84
CA LEU A 48 -0.24 15.08 4.77
C LEU A 48 0.45 16.38 5.23
N LYS A 49 0.57 17.36 4.33
CA LYS A 49 1.10 18.68 4.66
C LYS A 49 0.20 19.45 5.65
N GLU A 50 -1.11 19.31 5.57
CA GLU A 50 -2.04 19.88 6.55
C GLU A 50 -1.84 19.30 7.96
N TYR A 51 -1.41 18.04 8.07
CA TYR A 51 -0.97 17.41 9.31
C TYR A 51 0.49 17.71 9.69
N GLY A 52 1.18 18.57 8.94
CA GLY A 52 2.55 18.97 9.20
C GLY A 52 3.61 17.94 8.81
N VAL A 53 3.26 16.90 8.04
CA VAL A 53 4.21 15.88 7.54
C VAL A 53 4.85 16.37 6.25
N PRO A 54 6.16 16.66 6.20
CA PRO A 54 6.85 16.96 4.94
C PRO A 54 6.84 15.72 4.05
N THR A 55 6.53 15.87 2.77
CA THR A 55 6.41 14.74 1.85
C THR A 55 7.28 14.91 0.61
N VAL A 56 7.77 13.78 0.09
CA VAL A 56 8.37 13.69 -1.24
C VAL A 56 7.72 12.52 -1.96
N VAL A 57 7.19 12.75 -3.16
CA VAL A 57 6.65 11.67 -4.00
C VAL A 57 7.72 11.24 -4.99
N ALA A 58 7.98 9.93 -5.08
CA ALA A 58 8.90 9.41 -6.09
C ALA A 58 8.43 9.82 -7.49
N LYS A 59 9.36 10.41 -8.26
CA LYS A 59 9.09 10.89 -9.61
C LYS A 59 8.86 9.66 -10.48
N VAL A 60 7.66 9.44 -10.99
CA VAL A 60 7.25 8.30 -11.82
C VAL A 60 6.22 8.79 -12.82
N SER A 61 6.39 8.42 -14.09
CA SER A 61 5.40 8.64 -15.15
C SER A 61 4.68 7.34 -15.48
N ARG A 62 3.47 7.44 -16.05
CA ARG A 62 2.74 6.27 -16.56
C ARG A 62 3.57 5.51 -17.61
N PHE A 63 4.32 6.25 -18.43
CA PHE A 63 5.20 5.66 -19.43
C PHE A 63 6.38 4.90 -18.82
N ASP A 64 6.78 5.23 -17.59
CA ASP A 64 7.87 4.53 -16.95
C ASP A 64 7.55 3.06 -16.70
N TRP A 65 6.29 2.75 -16.41
CA TRP A 65 5.83 1.37 -16.21
C TRP A 65 5.91 0.50 -17.47
N PHE A 66 5.92 1.09 -18.67
CA PHE A 66 6.17 0.31 -19.89
C PHE A 66 7.59 -0.24 -19.94
N ARG A 67 8.54 0.27 -19.14
CA ARG A 67 9.87 -0.35 -19.01
C ARG A 67 9.80 -1.76 -18.42
N ASN A 68 8.72 -2.11 -17.72
CA ASN A 68 8.48 -3.49 -17.29
C ASN A 68 8.27 -4.44 -18.48
N ALA A 69 7.92 -3.93 -19.67
CA ALA A 69 7.90 -4.72 -20.91
C ALA A 69 9.30 -5.17 -21.34
N ALA A 70 10.39 -4.55 -20.85
CA ALA A 70 11.74 -5.09 -21.01
C ALA A 70 11.89 -6.47 -20.35
N GLY A 71 11.03 -6.82 -19.38
CA GLY A 71 10.96 -8.18 -18.86
C GLY A 71 10.55 -9.21 -19.93
N LEU A 72 9.76 -8.83 -20.96
CA LEU A 72 9.26 -9.78 -21.97
C LEU A 72 10.38 -10.44 -22.80
N VAL A 73 11.54 -9.79 -22.92
CA VAL A 73 12.71 -10.35 -23.61
C VAL A 73 13.58 -11.22 -22.69
N ASP A 74 13.33 -11.22 -21.38
CA ASP A 74 14.01 -12.09 -20.42
C ASP A 74 13.32 -13.47 -20.37
N PRO A 75 14.04 -14.58 -20.63
CA PRO A 75 13.50 -15.93 -20.46
C PRO A 75 12.93 -16.21 -19.06
N ASN A 76 13.43 -15.53 -18.02
CA ASN A 76 12.91 -15.63 -16.65
C ASN A 76 11.49 -15.09 -16.52
N TYR A 77 11.07 -14.14 -17.36
CA TYR A 77 9.68 -13.65 -17.39
C TYR A 77 8.70 -14.78 -17.69
N TRP A 78 9.03 -15.58 -18.72
CA TRP A 78 8.21 -16.70 -19.16
C TRP A 78 8.29 -17.88 -18.18
N ARG A 79 9.41 -18.03 -17.46
CA ARG A 79 9.55 -18.99 -16.37
C ARG A 79 8.89 -18.55 -15.06
N GLY A 80 8.49 -17.29 -14.93
CA GLY A 80 7.97 -16.76 -13.67
C GLY A 80 9.04 -16.70 -12.56
N THR A 81 10.29 -16.42 -12.94
CA THR A 81 11.45 -16.36 -12.04
C THR A 81 12.19 -15.03 -12.19
N LEU A 82 11.49 -13.93 -12.51
CA LEU A 82 12.10 -12.62 -12.59
C LEU A 82 12.72 -12.22 -11.26
N GLN A 83 13.86 -11.55 -11.35
CA GLN A 83 14.49 -10.88 -10.23
C GLN A 83 14.29 -9.37 -10.38
N PRO A 84 14.29 -8.59 -9.27
CA PRO A 84 14.11 -7.16 -9.35
C PRO A 84 15.15 -6.47 -10.24
N ARG A 85 16.40 -6.91 -10.20
CA ARG A 85 17.45 -6.38 -11.07
C ARG A 85 17.64 -7.25 -12.32
N PRO A 86 17.87 -6.64 -13.50
CA PRO A 86 17.88 -5.19 -13.78
C PRO A 86 16.48 -4.61 -14.08
N VAL A 87 15.41 -5.42 -14.06
CA VAL A 87 14.06 -5.07 -14.54
C VAL A 87 13.49 -3.79 -13.88
N LEU A 88 13.78 -3.59 -12.61
CA LEU A 88 13.22 -2.54 -11.75
C LEU A 88 14.28 -1.51 -11.30
N ASP A 89 15.49 -1.53 -11.86
CA ASP A 89 16.56 -0.58 -11.53
C ASP A 89 16.10 0.87 -11.72
N TRP A 90 15.28 1.12 -12.75
CA TRP A 90 14.71 2.43 -13.01
C TRP A 90 13.86 2.92 -11.83
N TYR A 91 13.10 2.04 -11.17
CA TYR A 91 12.25 2.39 -10.03
C TYR A 91 13.09 2.56 -8.77
N MET A 92 14.08 1.67 -8.53
CA MET A 92 15.03 1.81 -7.42
C MET A 92 15.76 3.17 -7.47
N LYS A 93 16.13 3.63 -8.66
CA LYS A 93 16.67 4.98 -8.86
C LYS A 93 15.70 6.08 -8.42
N ARG A 94 14.41 5.97 -8.76
CA ARG A 94 13.39 6.97 -8.36
C ARG A 94 13.13 6.95 -6.85
N ILE A 95 13.17 5.78 -6.21
CA ILE A 95 13.13 5.68 -4.73
C ILE A 95 14.33 6.41 -4.14
N GLN A 96 15.55 6.09 -4.59
CA GLN A 96 16.78 6.68 -4.07
C GLN A 96 16.80 8.21 -4.19
N GLU A 97 16.38 8.75 -5.33
CA GLU A 97 16.27 10.20 -5.54
C GLU A 97 15.30 10.85 -4.56
N ALA A 98 14.12 10.24 -4.34
CA ALA A 98 13.12 10.74 -3.42
C ALA A 98 13.54 10.62 -1.94
N VAL A 99 14.22 9.54 -1.59
CA VAL A 99 14.83 9.34 -0.27
C VAL A 99 15.89 10.41 -0.01
N ASN A 100 16.77 10.70 -0.97
CA ASN A 100 17.78 11.74 -0.81
C ASN A 100 17.15 13.12 -0.59
N GLU A 101 16.11 13.47 -1.34
CA GLU A 101 15.37 14.72 -1.15
C GLU A 101 14.71 14.78 0.25
N ALA A 102 14.14 13.67 0.72
CA ALA A 102 13.53 13.60 2.05
C ALA A 102 14.57 13.65 3.19
N LYS A 103 15.80 13.16 2.98
CA LYS A 103 16.90 13.28 3.96
C LYS A 103 17.28 14.72 4.23
N GLU A 104 17.30 15.56 3.20
CA GLU A 104 17.55 17.00 3.36
C GLU A 104 16.46 17.66 4.24
N LEU A 105 15.20 17.21 4.09
CA LEU A 105 14.09 17.65 4.95
C LEU A 105 14.19 17.14 6.39
N ALA A 106 14.75 15.94 6.57
CA ALA A 106 14.84 15.28 7.88
C ALA A 106 15.94 15.85 8.79
N GLN A 107 16.92 16.57 8.24
CA GLN A 107 18.01 17.21 8.99
C GLN A 107 18.73 16.25 9.96
N GLY A 108 18.99 15.02 9.51
CA GLY A 108 19.63 13.96 10.31
C GLY A 108 18.65 13.09 11.14
N GLY A 109 17.35 13.32 11.02
CA GLY A 109 16.31 12.43 11.54
C GLY A 109 15.99 11.25 10.63
N THR A 110 15.09 10.38 11.09
CA THR A 110 14.59 9.22 10.32
C THR A 110 13.43 9.58 9.40
N LEU A 111 13.22 8.77 8.37
CA LEU A 111 12.18 8.88 7.36
C LEU A 111 11.08 7.85 7.55
N SER A 112 9.91 8.15 6.97
CA SER A 112 8.84 7.19 6.74
C SER A 112 8.73 6.89 5.24
N LEU A 113 8.53 5.63 4.87
CA LEU A 113 8.12 5.24 3.52
C LEU A 113 6.62 4.98 3.51
N ILE A 114 5.91 5.49 2.50
CA ILE A 114 4.51 5.20 2.22
C ILE A 114 4.43 4.48 0.88
N GLY A 115 4.28 3.16 0.91
CA GLY A 115 4.19 2.34 -0.30
C GLY A 115 2.75 2.05 -0.69
N HIS A 116 2.31 2.50 -1.86
CA HIS A 116 0.99 2.15 -2.39
C HIS A 116 1.09 1.02 -3.42
N SER A 117 0.25 -0.01 -3.29
CA SER A 117 0.18 -1.13 -4.23
C SER A 117 1.58 -1.70 -4.49
N ALA A 118 2.05 -1.73 -5.74
CA ALA A 118 3.40 -2.20 -6.05
C ALA A 118 4.53 -1.45 -5.33
N GLY A 119 4.33 -0.16 -5.03
CA GLY A 119 5.31 0.66 -4.34
C GLY A 119 5.69 0.13 -2.95
N GLY A 120 4.80 -0.60 -2.26
CA GLY A 120 5.09 -1.14 -0.93
C GLY A 120 6.02 -2.35 -0.94
N TRP A 121 5.84 -3.31 -1.84
CA TRP A 121 6.80 -4.43 -1.94
C TRP A 121 8.10 -3.98 -2.62
N LEU A 122 8.05 -2.97 -3.51
CA LEU A 122 9.26 -2.30 -4.04
C LEU A 122 10.03 -1.59 -2.93
N ALA A 123 9.35 -1.00 -1.95
CA ALA A 123 9.99 -0.43 -0.76
C ALA A 123 10.78 -1.49 0.02
N ARG A 124 10.23 -2.70 0.15
CA ARG A 124 10.92 -3.82 0.82
C ARG A 124 12.18 -4.25 0.07
N VAL A 125 12.14 -4.32 -1.26
CA VAL A 125 13.33 -4.58 -2.09
C VAL A 125 14.37 -3.47 -1.88
N TYR A 126 13.96 -2.21 -1.94
CA TYR A 126 14.86 -1.08 -1.72
C TYR A 126 15.53 -1.13 -0.33
N MET A 127 14.74 -1.37 0.71
CA MET A 127 15.19 -1.52 2.09
C MET A 127 16.21 -2.65 2.27
N GLU A 128 16.01 -3.78 1.58
CA GLU A 128 16.93 -4.91 1.60
C GLU A 128 18.25 -4.59 0.88
N GLU A 129 18.18 -3.99 -0.31
CA GLU A 129 19.36 -3.79 -1.15
C GLU A 129 20.19 -2.54 -0.78
N PHE A 130 19.54 -1.49 -0.27
CA PHE A 130 20.17 -0.18 -0.01
C PHE A 130 20.26 0.15 1.49
N GLY A 131 19.66 -0.67 2.35
CA GLY A 131 19.73 -0.54 3.80
C GLY A 131 18.62 0.31 4.42
N LEU A 132 18.63 0.33 5.76
CA LEU A 132 17.53 0.81 6.62
C LEU A 132 17.90 2.00 7.50
N SER A 133 19.16 2.44 7.50
CA SER A 133 19.73 3.33 8.55
C SER A 133 18.90 4.58 8.81
N ASP A 134 18.24 5.09 7.78
CA ASP A 134 17.48 6.34 7.83
C ASP A 134 15.97 6.12 7.77
N ILE A 135 15.48 4.89 7.85
CA ILE A 135 14.06 4.54 7.73
C ILE A 135 13.58 3.92 9.05
N SER A 136 12.58 4.53 9.68
CA SER A 136 11.98 4.01 10.92
C SER A 136 10.53 3.53 10.76
N LEU A 137 9.92 3.77 9.59
CA LEU A 137 8.58 3.31 9.27
C LEU A 137 8.44 2.94 7.79
N LEU A 138 7.90 1.75 7.52
CA LEU A 138 7.26 1.41 6.25
C LEU A 138 5.74 1.30 6.49
N LEU A 139 4.99 2.24 5.96
CA LEU A 139 3.53 2.23 5.92
C LEU A 139 3.09 1.81 4.51
N THR A 140 2.24 0.79 4.40
CA THR A 140 1.77 0.31 3.09
C THR A 140 0.26 0.45 2.94
N LEU A 141 -0.16 0.83 1.74
CA LEU A 141 -1.55 1.09 1.35
C LEU A 141 -1.94 0.09 0.25
N GLY A 142 -2.75 -0.91 0.58
CA GLY A 142 -3.22 -1.92 -0.37
C GLY A 142 -2.10 -2.65 -1.12
N THR A 143 -0.97 -2.91 -0.46
CA THR A 143 0.20 -3.54 -1.11
C THR A 143 0.08 -5.06 -1.12
N PRO A 144 0.15 -5.76 -2.26
CA PRO A 144 0.18 -7.22 -2.26
C PRO A 144 1.57 -7.70 -1.82
N HIS A 145 1.71 -8.17 -0.58
CA HIS A 145 2.98 -8.60 0.00
C HIS A 145 3.32 -10.07 -0.25
N LEU A 146 2.30 -10.90 -0.48
CA LEU A 146 2.43 -12.35 -0.61
C LEU A 146 2.34 -12.77 -2.08
N PRO A 147 3.19 -13.69 -2.55
CA PRO A 147 3.04 -14.24 -3.89
C PRO A 147 1.76 -15.08 -4.01
N PRO A 148 1.15 -15.17 -5.21
CA PRO A 148 0.01 -16.05 -5.42
C PRO A 148 0.43 -17.51 -5.25
N PRO A 149 -0.37 -18.38 -4.61
CA PRO A 149 0.00 -19.78 -4.35
C PRO A 149 0.29 -20.58 -5.63
N LYS A 150 1.33 -21.42 -5.59
CA LYS A 150 1.71 -22.30 -6.72
C LYS A 150 0.63 -23.34 -6.98
N GLY A 151 0.44 -23.68 -8.26
CA GLY A 151 -0.40 -24.81 -8.67
C GLY A 151 -1.92 -24.55 -8.64
N VAL A 152 -2.38 -23.34 -8.33
CA VAL A 152 -3.82 -23.03 -8.38
C VAL A 152 -4.29 -22.92 -9.85
N PRO A 153 -5.31 -23.70 -10.27
CA PRO A 153 -5.78 -23.69 -11.66
C PRO A 153 -6.22 -22.31 -12.14
N GLY A 154 -5.65 -21.87 -13.27
CA GLY A 154 -5.95 -20.60 -13.92
C GLY A 154 -5.36 -19.36 -13.24
N VAL A 155 -4.48 -19.55 -12.25
CA VAL A 155 -3.71 -18.45 -11.64
C VAL A 155 -2.39 -18.29 -12.38
N ILE A 156 -2.13 -17.07 -12.83
CA ILE A 156 -0.87 -16.65 -13.44
C ILE A 156 -0.32 -15.51 -12.59
N ASP A 157 0.88 -15.70 -12.06
CA ASP A 157 1.59 -14.67 -11.31
C ASP A 157 1.86 -13.45 -12.20
N GLN A 158 1.14 -12.36 -11.92
CA GLN A 158 1.26 -11.10 -12.65
C GLN A 158 2.59 -10.39 -12.40
N THR A 159 3.24 -10.71 -11.28
CA THR A 159 4.57 -10.20 -10.92
C THR A 159 5.70 -11.06 -11.50
N ARG A 160 5.35 -12.20 -12.13
CA ARG A 160 6.28 -13.08 -12.85
C ARG A 160 7.47 -13.54 -12.01
N GLY A 161 7.25 -13.82 -10.73
CA GLY A 161 8.27 -14.31 -9.79
C GLY A 161 8.77 -13.25 -8.81
N LEU A 162 8.46 -11.97 -9.02
CA LEU A 162 9.02 -10.89 -8.18
C LEU A 162 8.52 -10.97 -6.73
N LEU A 163 7.24 -11.31 -6.48
CA LEU A 163 6.77 -11.47 -5.10
C LEU A 163 7.35 -12.71 -4.41
N TYR A 164 7.67 -13.76 -5.17
CA TYR A 164 8.42 -14.90 -4.64
C TYR A 164 9.84 -14.50 -4.24
N TYR A 165 10.49 -13.69 -5.08
CA TYR A 165 11.81 -13.13 -4.76
C TYR A 165 11.74 -12.31 -3.45
N VAL A 166 10.75 -11.42 -3.33
CA VAL A 166 10.55 -10.59 -2.12
C VAL A 166 10.31 -11.44 -0.88
N GLU A 167 9.50 -12.49 -0.97
CA GLU A 167 9.22 -13.41 0.14
C GLU A 167 10.49 -14.15 0.60
N GLU A 168 11.34 -14.58 -0.34
CA GLU A 168 12.54 -15.36 -0.07
C GLU A 168 13.73 -14.52 0.40
N HIS A 169 13.89 -13.29 -0.12
CA HIS A 169 15.12 -12.51 0.02
C HIS A 169 14.98 -11.29 0.93
N CYS A 170 13.79 -10.68 1.04
CA CYS A 170 13.63 -9.50 1.89
C CYS A 170 13.41 -9.89 3.35
N ALA A 171 13.99 -9.12 4.27
CA ALA A 171 13.73 -9.25 5.69
C ALA A 171 12.23 -9.31 6.02
N LYS A 172 11.89 -10.13 7.03
CA LYS A 172 10.54 -10.23 7.56
C LYS A 172 10.12 -8.88 8.15
N ALA A 173 8.82 -8.57 8.09
CA ALA A 173 8.32 -7.36 8.72
C ALA A 173 8.51 -7.41 10.24
N VAL A 174 8.75 -6.23 10.81
CA VAL A 174 8.92 -6.04 12.25
C VAL A 174 8.09 -4.86 12.72
N TYR A 175 7.70 -4.88 13.99
CA TYR A 175 7.06 -3.75 14.64
C TYR A 175 7.73 -3.50 16.00
N ASN A 176 8.82 -2.73 15.98
CA ASN A 176 9.62 -2.41 17.16
C ASN A 176 9.98 -0.91 17.18
N PRO A 177 10.64 -0.40 18.24
CA PRO A 177 10.96 1.03 18.34
C PRO A 177 11.89 1.57 17.24
N GLN A 178 12.72 0.73 16.63
CA GLN A 178 13.69 1.13 15.60
C GLN A 178 13.06 1.13 14.20
N LEU A 179 12.21 0.15 13.90
CA LEU A 179 11.55 0.00 12.62
C LEU A 179 10.14 -0.57 12.81
N LYS A 180 9.18 0.12 12.20
CA LYS A 180 7.77 -0.27 12.21
C LYS A 180 7.32 -0.60 10.80
N TYR A 181 6.61 -1.70 10.64
CA TYR A 181 5.81 -2.01 9.46
C TYR A 181 4.33 -1.82 9.81
N VAL A 182 3.65 -0.95 9.09
CA VAL A 182 2.19 -0.76 9.19
C VAL A 182 1.59 -1.11 7.84
N CYS A 183 0.71 -2.12 7.80
CA CYS A 183 0.08 -2.57 6.57
C CYS A 183 -1.42 -2.28 6.62
N ILE A 184 -1.89 -1.43 5.73
CA ILE A 184 -3.29 -1.00 5.67
C ILE A 184 -3.96 -1.64 4.46
N ALA A 185 -4.99 -2.44 4.73
CA ALA A 185 -5.82 -3.12 3.75
C ALA A 185 -7.21 -2.48 3.68
N GLY A 186 -7.73 -2.31 2.47
CA GLY A 186 -9.10 -1.84 2.23
C GLY A 186 -10.08 -3.00 2.06
N ARG A 187 -11.30 -2.83 2.56
CA ARG A 187 -12.43 -3.76 2.36
C ARG A 187 -13.58 -3.04 1.66
N TYR A 188 -13.36 -2.73 0.39
CA TYR A 188 -14.33 -2.02 -0.45
C TYR A 188 -15.35 -2.96 -1.09
N ILE A 189 -14.92 -4.14 -1.53
CA ILE A 189 -15.80 -5.11 -2.19
C ILE A 189 -15.32 -6.54 -1.91
N GLN A 190 -16.27 -7.41 -1.58
CA GLN A 190 -16.04 -8.85 -1.54
C GLN A 190 -16.13 -9.42 -2.96
N GLY A 191 -15.08 -10.14 -3.37
CA GLY A 191 -15.09 -10.86 -4.64
C GLY A 191 -16.08 -12.03 -4.62
N ALA A 192 -16.42 -12.54 -5.80
CA ALA A 192 -17.24 -13.72 -5.97
C ALA A 192 -16.65 -14.68 -6.99
N ARG A 193 -16.92 -15.98 -6.83
CA ARG A 193 -16.57 -17.01 -7.82
C ARG A 193 -17.43 -16.84 -9.08
N PHE A 194 -16.88 -17.14 -10.25
CA PHE A 194 -17.72 -17.44 -11.41
C PHE A 194 -18.41 -18.77 -11.14
N PHE A 195 -19.73 -18.79 -11.22
CA PHE A 195 -20.48 -20.05 -11.22
C PHE A 195 -20.06 -20.82 -12.49
N GLY A 196 -19.42 -21.98 -12.32
CA GLY A 196 -19.33 -22.97 -13.40
C GLY A 196 -20.76 -23.33 -13.81
N LYS A 197 -20.98 -23.56 -15.11
CA LYS A 197 -22.26 -23.95 -15.72
C LYS A 197 -23.10 -24.77 -14.73
N ALA A 198 -24.09 -24.15 -14.12
CA ALA A 198 -25.21 -24.92 -13.60
C ALA A 198 -25.77 -25.63 -14.82
N ASN A 199 -25.78 -26.96 -14.82
CA ASN A 199 -26.59 -27.72 -15.75
C ASN A 199 -27.99 -27.14 -15.61
N ALA A 200 -28.41 -26.34 -16.59
CA ALA A 200 -29.78 -25.94 -16.73
C ALA A 200 -30.52 -27.25 -17.00
N GLU A 201 -31.10 -27.83 -15.96
CA GLU A 201 -32.22 -28.73 -16.13
C GLU A 201 -33.25 -27.94 -16.93
N VAL A 202 -33.33 -28.27 -18.22
CA VAL A 202 -34.40 -27.84 -19.10
C VAL A 202 -35.67 -28.49 -18.56
N SER A 203 -36.30 -27.83 -17.60
CA SER A 203 -37.69 -28.10 -17.29
C SER A 203 -38.50 -27.57 -18.47
N THR A 204 -38.90 -28.49 -19.35
CA THR A 204 -39.89 -28.25 -20.38
C THR A 204 -41.21 -27.86 -19.72
N ALA A 205 -41.48 -26.56 -19.65
CA ALA A 205 -42.81 -26.03 -19.36
C ALA A 205 -43.32 -25.32 -20.61
N VAL A 206 -44.39 -25.87 -21.16
CA VAL A 206 -45.18 -25.42 -22.32
C VAL A 206 -45.78 -24.02 -22.02
N PRO A 207 -45.87 -23.09 -22.98
CA PRO A 207 -46.40 -21.75 -22.70
C PRO A 207 -47.92 -21.74 -22.78
N ASP A 208 -48.58 -21.28 -21.72
CA ASP A 208 -49.96 -20.78 -21.78
C ASP A 208 -49.98 -19.38 -21.13
N GLN A 209 -50.39 -18.38 -21.91
CA GLN A 209 -50.59 -16.98 -21.51
C GLN A 209 -52.08 -16.75 -21.13
N PRO A 210 -52.49 -15.55 -20.67
CA PRO A 210 -51.84 -14.56 -19.81
C PRO A 210 -52.80 -14.08 -18.69
N THR A 211 -52.31 -13.63 -17.53
CA THR A 211 -52.98 -12.58 -16.73
C THR A 211 -52.14 -12.22 -15.50
N GLY A 212 -52.10 -10.93 -15.17
CA GLY A 212 -51.68 -10.45 -13.86
C GLY A 212 -50.39 -9.64 -13.87
N GLU A 213 -50.54 -8.35 -13.61
CA GLU A 213 -49.48 -7.35 -13.39
C GLU A 213 -48.33 -7.90 -12.54
N ALA A 214 -47.14 -8.02 -13.13
CA ALA A 214 -45.90 -8.17 -12.39
C ALA A 214 -45.16 -6.83 -12.39
N VAL A 215 -45.14 -6.20 -11.21
CA VAL A 215 -44.33 -5.05 -10.88
C VAL A 215 -42.88 -5.33 -11.29
N LEU A 216 -42.36 -4.59 -12.26
CA LEU A 216 -40.95 -4.62 -12.65
C LEU A 216 -40.10 -3.98 -11.55
N VAL A 217 -39.82 -4.72 -10.47
CA VAL A 217 -38.86 -4.31 -9.44
C VAL A 217 -37.45 -4.66 -9.90
N ASN A 218 -36.83 -3.70 -10.57
CA ASN A 218 -35.41 -3.35 -10.60
C ASN A 218 -34.36 -4.46 -10.30
N ASP A 219 -34.13 -5.37 -11.25
CA ASP A 219 -33.10 -6.43 -11.18
C ASP A 219 -31.71 -6.00 -11.74
N ARG A 220 -31.59 -4.75 -12.23
CA ARG A 220 -30.35 -4.26 -12.85
C ARG A 220 -29.24 -3.93 -11.84
N SER A 221 -29.58 -3.47 -10.64
CA SER A 221 -28.59 -3.14 -9.60
C SER A 221 -27.96 -4.40 -9.00
N ASN A 222 -28.77 -5.44 -8.75
CA ASN A 222 -28.32 -6.72 -8.24
C ASN A 222 -27.51 -7.51 -9.27
N SER A 223 -27.89 -7.42 -10.54
CA SER A 223 -27.13 -8.03 -11.64
C SER A 223 -25.75 -7.38 -11.81
N THR A 224 -25.68 -6.05 -11.86
CA THR A 224 -24.42 -5.31 -12.02
C THR A 224 -23.48 -5.45 -10.81
N SER A 225 -24.00 -5.45 -9.58
CA SER A 225 -23.20 -5.71 -8.37
C SER A 225 -22.62 -7.12 -8.37
N ASN A 226 -23.41 -8.12 -8.76
CA ASN A 226 -22.96 -9.51 -8.88
C ASN A 226 -21.90 -9.69 -10.00
N PHE A 227 -22.05 -9.03 -11.15
CA PHE A 227 -21.04 -9.05 -12.21
C PHE A 227 -19.74 -8.39 -11.77
N ARG A 228 -19.82 -7.24 -11.08
CA ARG A 228 -18.64 -6.54 -10.54
C ARG A 228 -17.90 -7.41 -9.53
N ALA A 229 -18.61 -8.03 -8.58
CA ALA A 229 -18.01 -8.93 -7.59
C ALA A 229 -17.31 -10.13 -8.24
N ARG A 230 -17.88 -10.71 -9.31
CA ARG A 230 -17.25 -11.81 -10.05
C ARG A 230 -15.99 -11.38 -10.80
N PHE A 231 -16.01 -10.21 -11.45
CA PHE A 231 -14.84 -9.66 -12.13
C PHE A 231 -13.70 -9.39 -11.14
N VAL A 232 -14.01 -8.69 -10.05
CA VAL A 232 -13.03 -8.42 -8.97
C VAL A 232 -12.54 -9.72 -8.34
N GLY A 233 -13.42 -10.68 -8.10
CA GLY A 233 -13.05 -11.99 -7.57
C GLY A 233 -12.06 -12.74 -8.46
N GLN A 234 -12.14 -12.63 -9.79
CA GLN A 234 -11.09 -13.18 -10.65
C GLN A 234 -9.75 -12.45 -10.50
N GLY A 235 -9.76 -11.13 -10.33
CA GLY A 235 -8.56 -10.36 -9.99
C GLY A 235 -7.92 -10.86 -8.68
N TYR A 236 -8.71 -10.96 -7.61
CA TYR A 236 -8.24 -11.48 -6.33
C TYR A 236 -7.70 -12.90 -6.42
N LYS A 237 -8.33 -13.76 -7.24
CA LYS A 237 -7.84 -15.11 -7.49
C LYS A 237 -6.43 -15.09 -8.09
N GLN A 238 -6.11 -14.15 -8.98
CA GLN A 238 -4.75 -14.01 -9.53
C GLN A 238 -3.72 -13.59 -8.48
N VAL A 239 -4.14 -12.93 -7.39
CA VAL A 239 -3.24 -12.41 -6.35
C VAL A 239 -3.10 -13.38 -5.16
N CYS A 240 -4.18 -13.99 -4.69
CA CYS A 240 -4.19 -14.83 -3.48
C CYS A 240 -4.68 -16.27 -3.72
N GLY A 241 -5.06 -16.62 -4.96
CA GLY A 241 -5.61 -17.94 -5.29
C GLY A 241 -7.09 -18.12 -4.96
N GLN A 242 -7.74 -17.16 -4.29
CA GLN A 242 -9.15 -17.22 -3.90
C GLN A 242 -9.95 -16.06 -4.51
N ALA A 243 -11.18 -16.35 -4.94
CA ALA A 243 -12.04 -15.35 -5.58
C ALA A 243 -13.05 -14.70 -4.64
N ASP A 244 -13.39 -15.37 -3.55
CA ASP A 244 -14.47 -15.04 -2.60
C ASP A 244 -13.95 -14.39 -1.32
N VAL A 245 -13.01 -13.45 -1.47
CA VAL A 245 -12.36 -12.73 -0.36
C VAL A 245 -12.66 -11.23 -0.40
N TRP A 246 -12.50 -10.56 0.75
CA TRP A 246 -12.56 -9.10 0.82
C TRP A 246 -11.29 -8.47 0.26
N GLY A 247 -11.42 -7.26 -0.26
CA GLY A 247 -10.30 -6.44 -0.70
C GLY A 247 -10.75 -5.06 -1.15
N ASP A 248 -9.80 -4.29 -1.67
CA ASP A 248 -9.97 -2.88 -2.04
C ASP A 248 -10.41 -2.67 -3.50
N GLY A 249 -10.78 -3.75 -4.18
CA GLY A 249 -11.14 -3.80 -5.59
C GLY A 249 -10.00 -4.26 -6.51
N VAL A 250 -8.77 -4.33 -6.01
CA VAL A 250 -7.59 -4.81 -6.76
C VAL A 250 -6.80 -5.84 -5.94
N VAL A 251 -6.47 -5.49 -4.70
CA VAL A 251 -5.67 -6.32 -3.79
C VAL A 251 -6.59 -6.92 -2.72
N PRO A 252 -6.60 -8.25 -2.59
CA PRO A 252 -7.34 -8.90 -1.51
C PRO A 252 -6.67 -8.62 -0.16
N GLU A 253 -7.48 -8.43 0.88
CA GLU A 253 -7.05 -8.11 2.24
C GLU A 253 -5.99 -9.07 2.76
N VAL A 254 -6.18 -10.37 2.50
CA VAL A 254 -5.26 -11.44 2.92
C VAL A 254 -3.85 -11.29 2.34
N SER A 255 -3.71 -10.64 1.18
CA SER A 255 -2.41 -10.35 0.57
C SER A 255 -1.87 -8.98 0.96
N ALA A 256 -2.72 -8.09 1.50
CA ALA A 256 -2.34 -6.77 1.97
C ALA A 256 -1.75 -6.78 3.38
N HIS A 257 -2.03 -7.83 4.15
CA HIS A 257 -1.42 -8.05 5.45
C HIS A 257 -0.07 -8.76 5.34
N LEU A 258 0.82 -8.48 6.30
CA LEU A 258 2.14 -9.06 6.39
C LEU A 258 2.42 -9.51 7.82
N GLU A 259 2.90 -10.75 8.00
CA GLU A 259 3.26 -11.28 9.30
C GLU A 259 4.39 -10.45 9.95
N GLY A 260 4.23 -10.10 11.22
CA GLY A 260 5.18 -9.27 11.97
C GLY A 260 4.94 -7.75 11.86
N ALA A 261 4.04 -7.31 10.98
CA ALA A 261 3.58 -5.92 10.88
C ALA A 261 2.37 -5.64 11.78
N LEU A 262 2.11 -4.36 12.05
CA LEU A 262 0.80 -3.89 12.49
C LEU A 262 -0.15 -3.91 11.28
N ASN A 263 -1.12 -4.82 11.28
CA ASN A 263 -2.08 -5.00 10.18
C ASN A 263 -3.41 -4.32 10.52
N ILE A 264 -3.92 -3.48 9.60
CA ILE A 264 -5.12 -2.67 9.79
C ILE A 264 -6.04 -2.84 8.58
N SER A 265 -7.30 -3.18 8.84
CA SER A 265 -8.33 -3.27 7.80
C SER A 265 -9.30 -2.09 7.90
N LEU A 266 -9.58 -1.43 6.77
CA LEU A 266 -10.49 -0.29 6.69
C LEU A 266 -11.66 -0.60 5.74
N ASP A 267 -12.87 -0.62 6.29
CA ASP A 267 -14.09 -0.84 5.52
C ASP A 267 -14.39 0.32 4.55
N GLY A 268 -14.86 -0.02 3.36
CA GLY A 268 -15.24 0.93 2.32
C GLY A 268 -14.07 1.60 1.58
N VAL A 269 -12.82 1.23 1.88
CA VAL A 269 -11.63 1.87 1.29
C VAL A 269 -11.21 1.20 -0.02
N TYR A 270 -11.28 1.97 -1.11
CA TYR A 270 -10.90 1.61 -2.46
C TYR A 270 -9.38 1.68 -2.69
N HIS A 271 -8.90 0.93 -3.69
CA HIS A 271 -7.47 0.77 -3.97
C HIS A 271 -6.73 2.07 -4.31
N SER A 272 -7.20 2.82 -5.31
CA SER A 272 -6.37 3.79 -6.03
C SER A 272 -6.88 5.22 -5.91
N PRO A 273 -5.99 6.24 -5.94
CA PRO A 273 -6.40 7.63 -6.14
C PRO A 273 -7.16 7.82 -7.45
N VAL A 274 -6.81 7.04 -8.49
CA VAL A 274 -7.48 7.10 -9.78
C VAL A 274 -8.86 6.47 -9.68
N GLY A 275 -9.89 7.30 -9.85
CA GLY A 275 -11.28 6.91 -9.66
C GLY A 275 -11.82 7.22 -8.27
N SER A 276 -11.00 7.55 -7.27
CA SER A 276 -11.55 8.05 -6.00
C SER A 276 -12.32 9.36 -6.22
N ASP A 277 -13.47 9.50 -5.56
CA ASP A 277 -14.18 10.77 -5.38
C ASP A 277 -14.04 11.30 -3.94
N ASP A 278 -13.26 10.62 -3.10
CA ASP A 278 -13.00 10.90 -1.69
C ASP A 278 -14.22 10.83 -0.75
N GLU A 279 -15.42 10.59 -1.28
CA GLU A 279 -16.68 10.59 -0.54
C GLU A 279 -17.37 9.22 -0.62
N GLN A 280 -17.92 8.88 -1.78
CA GLN A 280 -18.68 7.63 -2.00
C GLN A 280 -17.76 6.45 -2.30
N ARG A 281 -16.59 6.74 -2.86
CA ARG A 281 -15.51 5.78 -3.11
C ARG A 281 -14.21 6.39 -2.59
N PRO A 282 -14.02 6.46 -1.26
CA PRO A 282 -12.78 6.95 -0.69
C PRO A 282 -11.67 5.92 -0.93
N TRP A 283 -10.44 6.39 -1.15
CA TRP A 283 -9.24 5.56 -1.19
C TRP A 283 -8.37 5.83 0.05
N TYR A 284 -7.27 5.11 0.18
CA TYR A 284 -6.37 5.21 1.33
C TYR A 284 -5.90 6.64 1.65
N GLY A 285 -5.72 7.48 0.63
CA GLY A 285 -5.29 8.87 0.76
C GLY A 285 -6.40 9.91 0.74
N SER A 286 -7.68 9.51 0.78
CA SER A 286 -8.78 10.46 0.98
C SER A 286 -8.70 11.05 2.40
N PRO A 287 -8.99 12.35 2.61
CA PRO A 287 -8.80 13.00 3.91
C PRO A 287 -9.43 12.27 5.11
N ALA A 288 -10.68 11.82 4.97
CA ALA A 288 -11.39 11.06 6.01
C ALA A 288 -10.79 9.67 6.30
N ILE A 289 -10.00 9.12 5.36
CA ILE A 289 -9.28 7.87 5.55
C ILE A 289 -7.90 8.12 6.13
N VAL A 290 -7.21 9.18 5.70
CA VAL A 290 -5.92 9.62 6.26
C VAL A 290 -6.02 9.84 7.77
N GLU A 291 -7.09 10.48 8.25
CA GLU A 291 -7.34 10.68 9.69
C GLU A 291 -7.24 9.36 10.50
N LYS A 292 -7.61 8.23 9.90
CA LYS A 292 -7.58 6.92 10.57
C LYS A 292 -6.17 6.36 10.79
N TRP A 293 -5.17 6.82 10.03
CA TRP A 293 -3.82 6.25 10.08
C TRP A 293 -2.68 7.27 10.20
N ILE A 294 -2.97 8.58 10.09
CA ILE A 294 -1.98 9.66 10.15
C ILE A 294 -1.13 9.65 11.43
N HIS A 295 -1.73 9.20 12.54
CA HIS A 295 -1.05 9.11 13.84
C HIS A 295 0.18 8.18 13.83
N HIS A 296 0.32 7.29 12.83
CA HIS A 296 1.54 6.50 12.64
C HIS A 296 2.72 7.32 12.10
N LEU A 297 2.46 8.43 11.39
CA LEU A 297 3.48 9.33 10.85
C LEU A 297 3.93 10.41 11.84
N LEU A 298 3.08 10.73 12.84
CA LEU A 298 3.33 11.81 13.80
C LEU A 298 4.15 11.38 15.04
N ASN A 299 4.44 10.09 15.17
CA ASN A 299 5.08 9.47 16.34
C ASN A 299 6.31 8.63 15.99
#